data_AF-A0A738YQB8-F1
#
_entry.id   AF-A0A738YQB8-F1
#
_cell.length_a   1.000
_cell.length_b   1.000
_cell.length_c   1.000
_cell.angle_alpha   90.00
_cell.angle_beta   90.00
_cell.angle_gamma   90.00
#
_symmetry.space_group_name_H-M   'P 1'
#
loop_
_entity.id
_entity.type
_entity.pdbx_description
1 polymer ?
#
loop_
_entity_poly.entity_id
_entity_poly.type
_entity_poly.pdbx_seq_one_letter_code
_entity_poly.pdbx_strand_id
1 'polypeptide(L)' 'MYKYRITAIVKKPGNSPTNWVRFSDKKMNKAECEKMLAGRTEAGKSREEKVTLEEFKCIKE' A
#
# COMPACT_ATOMS: atom_id res chain seq x y z
N MET A 1 1.78 -20.06 3.50
CA MET A 1 3.01 -19.54 4.13
C MET A 1 3.44 -18.36 3.29
N TYR A 2 3.33 -17.14 3.85
CA TYR A 2 3.67 -15.93 3.12
C TYR A 2 5.16 -15.90 2.83
N LYS A 3 5.52 -15.74 1.57
CA LYS A 3 6.92 -15.74 1.11
C LYS A 3 7.54 -14.35 1.15
N TYR A 4 6.72 -13.31 1.27
CA TYR A 4 7.19 -11.94 1.22
C TYR A 4 6.54 -11.10 2.31
N ARG A 5 7.38 -10.31 2.98
CA ARG A 5 6.99 -9.24 3.87
C ARG A 5 7.26 -7.90 3.19
N ILE A 6 6.19 -7.13 3.03
CA ILE A 6 6.20 -5.81 2.42
C ILE A 6 6.02 -4.77 3.53
N THR A 7 6.89 -3.78 3.57
CA THR A 7 6.80 -2.64 4.50
C THR A 7 6.89 -1.34 3.72
N ALA A 8 6.05 -0.36 4.05
CA ALA A 8 6.11 0.98 3.46
C ALA A 8 5.45 2.00 4.38
N ILE A 9 5.72 3.28 4.12
CA ILE A 9 4.99 4.41 4.72
C ILE A 9 3.91 4.84 3.73
N VAL A 10 2.65 4.76 4.15
CA VAL A 10 1.50 5.17 3.36
C VAL A 10 1.25 6.65 3.60
N LYS A 11 1.29 7.44 2.53
CA LYS A 11 0.85 8.84 2.52
C LYS A 11 -0.46 8.95 1.75
N LYS A 12 -1.50 9.41 2.45
CA LYS A 12 -2.79 9.76 1.86
C LYS A 12 -3.05 11.25 2.05
N PRO A 13 -3.63 11.96 1.06
CA PRO A 13 -4.07 13.33 1.24
C PRO A 13 -4.97 13.45 2.48
N GLY A 14 -4.69 14.43 3.34
CA GLY A 14 -5.48 14.69 4.55
C GLY A 14 -5.25 13.71 5.71
N ASN A 15 -4.33 12.74 5.59
CA ASN A 15 -3.96 11.83 6.68
C ASN A 15 -2.48 11.95 7.00
N SER A 16 -2.13 11.63 8.24
CA SER A 16 -0.73 11.50 8.63
C SER A 16 -0.07 10.28 7.98
N PRO A 17 1.23 10.36 7.62
CA PRO A 17 1.98 9.21 7.15
C PRO A 17 1.87 8.04 8.13
N THR A 18 1.54 6.85 7.62
CA THR A 18 1.27 5.68 8.46
C THR A 18 2.15 4.50 8.04
N ASN A 19 2.77 3.83 9.01
CA ASN A 19 3.50 2.59 8.77
C ASN A 19 2.56 1.47 8.33
N TRP A 20 2.90 0.82 7.22
CA TRP A 20 2.09 -0.24 6.63
C TRP A 20 2.93 -1.49 6.43
N VAL A 21 2.39 -2.62 6.88
CA VAL A 21 3.00 -3.93 6.75
C VAL A 21 2.00 -4.87 6.10
N ARG A 22 2.44 -5.61 5.09
CA ARG A 22 1.64 -6.61 4.40
C ARG A 22 2.46 -7.86 4.13
N PHE A 23 1.81 -9.01 4.30
CA PHE A 23 2.36 -10.30 3.89
C PHE A 23 1.73 -10.76 2.59
N SER A 24 2.53 -11.36 1.71
CA SER A 24 2.10 -11.81 0.39
C SER A 24 2.82 -13.10 -0.01
N ASP A 25 2.12 -13.99 -0.72
CA ASP A 25 2.73 -15.18 -1.32
C ASP A 25 3.53 -14.86 -2.59
N LYS A 26 3.29 -13.68 -3.18
CA LYS A 26 3.93 -13.19 -4.41
C LYS A 26 4.72 -11.91 -4.14
N LYS A 27 5.83 -11.74 -4.85
CA LYS A 27 6.57 -10.47 -4.86
C LYS A 27 5.65 -9.39 -5.46
N MET A 28 5.53 -8.27 -4.77
CA MET A 28 4.79 -7.12 -5.26
C MET A 28 5.72 -5.95 -5.50
N ASN A 29 5.36 -5.09 -6.45
CA ASN A 29 6.02 -3.81 -6.65
C ASN A 29 5.23 -2.66 -5.98
N LYS A 30 5.86 -1.49 -5.93
CA LYS A 30 5.29 -0.29 -5.32
C LYS A 30 3.95 0.12 -5.96
N ALA A 31 3.86 0.13 -7.29
CA ALA A 31 2.67 0.56 -8.01
C ALA A 31 1.46 -0.36 -7.78
N GLU A 32 1.68 -1.68 -7.72
CA GLU A 32 0.64 -2.65 -7.36
C GLU A 32 0.11 -2.41 -5.93
N CYS A 33 1.00 -2.07 -5.01
CA CYS A 33 0.62 -1.75 -3.63
C CYS A 33 -0.11 -0.41 -3.54
N GLU A 34 0.33 0.62 -4.26
CA GLU A 34 -0.35 1.92 -4.36
C GLU A 34 -1.76 1.77 -4.92
N LYS A 35 -1.92 1.05 -6.05
CA LYS A 35 -3.22 0.79 -6.67
C LYS A 35 -4.18 0.08 -5.72
N MET A 36 -3.68 -0.89 -4.96
CA MET A 36 -4.50 -1.61 -3.99
C MET A 36 -4.96 -0.72 -2.83
N LEU A 37 -4.10 0.20 -2.36
CA LEU A 37 -4.43 1.12 -1.27
C LEU A 37 -5.33 2.28 -1.71
N ALA A 38 -5.21 2.70 -2.98
CA ALA A 38 -6.07 3.71 -3.60
C ALA A 38 -7.50 3.19 -3.84
N GLY A 39 -7.67 1.89 -4.10
CA GLY A 39 -8.95 1.27 -4.43
C GLY A 39 -9.97 1.10 -3.29
N ARG A 40 -9.73 1.66 -2.10
CA ARG A 40 -10.73 1.73 -1.02
C ARG A 40 -11.47 3.08 -1.07
N THR A 41 -12.08 3.40 -2.20
CA THR A 41 -13.12 4.43 -2.24
C THR A 41 -14.36 3.86 -1.57
N GLU A 42 -14.79 4.48 -0.47
CA GLU A 42 -16.10 4.17 0.10
C GLU A 42 -17.18 4.44 -0.95
N ALA A 43 -18.19 3.57 -1.00
CA ALA A 43 -19.30 3.68 -1.94
C ALA A 43 -19.87 5.11 -1.92
N GLY A 44 -19.80 5.80 -3.06
CA GLY A 44 -20.38 7.15 -3.23
C GLY A 44 -19.39 8.32 -3.22
N LYS A 45 -18.09 8.13 -2.96
CA LYS A 45 -17.07 9.20 -3.11
C LYS A 45 -16.21 8.99 -4.36
N SER A 46 -16.47 9.78 -5.39
CA SER A 46 -15.77 9.82 -6.68
C SER A 46 -14.34 10.41 -6.65
N ARG A 47 -13.72 10.52 -5.48
CA ARG A 47 -12.33 11.00 -5.38
C ARG A 47 -11.41 9.80 -5.33
N GLU A 48 -10.72 9.54 -6.44
CA GLU A 48 -9.54 8.68 -6.43
C GLU A 48 -8.55 9.22 -5.39
N GLU A 49 -8.48 8.58 -4.22
CA GLU A 49 -7.49 8.93 -3.22
C GLU A 49 -6.11 8.55 -3.77
N LYS A 50 -5.36 9.55 -4.23
CA LYS A 50 -3.97 9.33 -4.66
C LYS A 50 -3.15 8.91 -3.45
N VAL A 51 -2.89 7.61 -3.33
CA VAL A 51 -2.00 7.05 -2.30
C VAL A 51 -0.58 7.01 -2.85
N THR A 52 0.38 7.50 -2.06
CA THR A 52 1.80 7.32 -2.35
C THR A 52 2.46 6.45 -1.27
N LEU A 53 3.36 5.57 -1.70
CA LEU A 53 4.16 4.75 -0.79
C LEU A 53 5.60 5.27 -0.73
N GLU A 54 6.10 5.50 0.48
CA GLU A 54 7.51 5.81 0.74
C GLU A 54 8.19 4.68 1.48
N GLU A 55 9.52 4.65 1.44
CA GLU A 55 10.36 3.61 2.06
C GLU A 55 9.91 2.17 1.75
N PHE A 56 9.40 1.95 0.54
CA PHE A 56 8.88 0.65 0.12
C PHE A 56 9.99 -0.41 0.13
N LYS A 57 9.76 -1.49 0.88
CA LYS A 57 10.62 -2.68 0.92
C LYS A 57 9.75 -3.93 0.77
N CYS A 58 10.22 -4.88 -0.03
CA CYS A 58 9.61 -6.19 -0.20
C CYS A 58 10.70 -7.24 0.02
N ILE A 59 10.69 -7.89 1.19
CA ILE A 59 11.69 -8.84 1.63
C ILE A 59 11.10 -10.24 1.51
N LYS A 60 11.88 -11.21 1.01
CA LYS A 60 11.48 -12.61 1.01
C LYS A 60 11.72 -13.19 2.40
N GLU A 61 10.70 -13.78 3.02
CA GLU A 61 10.81 -14.56 4.26
C GLU A 61 10.98 -16.06 3.95
#